data_AF-A0A7G5GU25-F1
#
_entry.id   AF-A0A7G5GU25-F1
#
_cell.length_a   1.000
_cell.length_b   1.000
_cell.length_c   1.000
_cell.angle_alpha   90.00
_cell.angle_beta   90.00
_cell.angle_gamma   90.00
#
_symmetry.space_group_name_H-M   'P 1'
#
loop_
_entity.id
_entity.type
_entity.pdbx_description
1 polymer ?
#
loop_
_entity_poly.entity_id
_entity_poly.type
_entity_poly.pdbx_seq_one_letter_code
_entity_poly.pdbx_strand_id
1 'polypeptide(L)'
;MMDNQINIDLLKEYIKTLIASEVVFPGTLPRKWGKEFTKAELEDINLGLKMILRMADPTVDKALLREFKRVDESGEYIHWFLYNNWRKVVQLMGDYPYLTTRFKGTSAQGLSSQ
;
A
#
# COMPACT_ATOMS: atom_id res chain seq x y z
N MET A 1 19.38 2.73 -12.40
CA MET A 1 18.26 1.81 -12.15
C MET A 1 17.56 2.36 -10.92
N MET A 2 16.34 2.88 -11.04
CA MET A 2 15.63 3.40 -9.87
C MET A 2 15.18 2.20 -9.05
N ASP A 3 15.72 2.07 -7.84
CA ASP A 3 15.17 1.20 -6.83
C ASP A 3 13.76 1.71 -6.54
N ASN A 4 12.75 1.19 -7.25
CA ASN A 4 11.34 1.50 -6.99
C ASN A 4 10.98 0.91 -5.62
N GLN A 5 11.32 1.68 -4.59
CA GLN A 5 11.16 1.31 -3.21
C GLN A 5 9.69 1.41 -2.84
N ILE A 6 9.00 0.28 -2.76
CA ILE A 6 7.58 0.25 -2.38
C ILE A 6 7.44 0.70 -0.92
N ASN A 7 6.81 1.85 -0.71
CA ASN A 7 6.45 2.28 0.63
C ASN A 7 5.14 1.61 1.09
N ILE A 8 5.25 0.38 1.57
CA ILE A 8 4.10 -0.39 2.06
C ILE A 8 3.44 0.28 3.28
N ASP A 9 4.23 0.93 4.13
CA ASP A 9 3.68 1.57 5.33
C ASP A 9 2.80 2.77 4.97
N LEU A 10 3.14 3.48 3.90
CA LEU A 10 2.30 4.53 3.33
C LEU A 10 0.97 3.99 2.78
N LEU A 11 1.00 2.85 2.09
CA LEU A 11 -0.22 2.18 1.61
C LEU A 11 -1.10 1.69 2.79
N LYS A 12 -0.49 1.14 3.86
CA LYS A 12 -1.22 0.76 5.08
C LYS A 12 -1.86 1.97 5.74
N GLU A 13 -1.11 3.07 5.88
CA GLU A 13 -1.61 4.31 6.47
C GLU A 13 -2.77 4.88 5.66
N TYR A 14 -2.65 4.85 4.33
CA TYR A 14 -3.70 5.30 3.44
C TYR A 14 -4.97 4.46 3.56
N ILE A 15 -4.86 3.13 3.51
CA ILE A 15 -6.00 2.23 3.76
C ILE A 15 -6.59 2.52 5.15
N LYS A 16 -5.75 2.63 6.19
CA LYS A 16 -6.20 2.93 7.55
C LYS A 16 -6.94 4.26 7.64
N THR A 17 -6.54 5.25 6.84
CA THR A 17 -7.21 6.56 6.76
C THR A 17 -8.60 6.45 6.17
N LEU A 18 -8.77 5.63 5.13
CA LEU A 18 -10.07 5.37 4.49
C LEU A 18 -11.04 4.61 5.41
N ILE A 19 -10.51 3.69 6.22
CA ILE A 19 -11.30 2.80 7.10
C ILE A 19 -10.88 2.94 8.56
N ALA A 20 -10.88 4.17 9.07
CA ALA A 20 -10.37 4.49 10.41
C ALA A 20 -11.05 3.72 11.56
N SER A 21 -12.31 3.32 11.38
CA SER A 21 -13.08 2.54 12.35
C SER A 21 -12.68 1.06 12.42
N GLU A 22 -12.02 0.53 11.39
CA GLU A 22 -11.71 -0.90 11.28
C GLU A 22 -10.40 -1.23 11.98
N VAL A 23 -10.36 -2.32 12.74
CA VAL A 23 -9.16 -2.79 13.44
C VAL A 23 -8.28 -3.60 12.48
N VAL A 24 -7.67 -2.90 11.51
CA VAL A 24 -6.65 -3.42 10.60
C VAL A 24 -5.27 -2.81 10.90
N PHE A 25 -4.21 -3.54 10.56
CA PHE A 25 -2.80 -3.16 10.71
C PHE A 25 -2.40 -2.70 12.13
N PRO A 26 -2.08 -3.63 13.05
CA PRO A 26 -1.68 -3.25 14.40
C PRO A 26 -0.44 -2.34 14.36
N GLY A 27 -0.51 -1.20 15.05
CA GLY A 27 0.57 -0.19 15.08
C GLY A 27 0.53 0.85 13.95
N THR A 28 -0.35 0.71 12.95
CA THR A 28 -0.57 1.75 11.94
C THR A 28 -1.75 2.63 12.35
N LEU A 29 -1.51 3.94 12.43
CA LEU A 29 -2.53 4.93 12.73
C LEU A 29 -3.06 5.58 11.44
N PRO A 30 -4.32 6.01 11.39
CA PRO A 30 -4.82 6.80 10.27
C PRO A 30 -4.09 8.16 10.21
N ARG A 31 -3.96 8.70 8.99
CA ARG A 31 -3.44 10.04 8.73
C ARG A 31 -4.29 11.06 9.48
N LYS A 32 -3.63 12.03 10.11
CA LYS A 32 -4.32 13.10 10.86
C LYS A 32 -5.08 14.02 9.90
N TRP A 33 -6.25 14.47 10.34
CA TRP A 33 -7.03 15.46 9.62
C TRP A 33 -6.21 16.74 9.35
N GLY A 34 -6.34 17.31 8.15
CA GLY A 34 -5.55 18.47 7.71
C GLY A 34 -4.13 18.15 7.23
N LYS A 35 -3.73 16.87 7.15
CA LYS A 35 -2.48 16.43 6.51
C LYS A 35 -2.77 15.54 5.33
N GLU A 36 -3.12 16.13 4.20
CA GLU A 36 -3.42 15.41 2.97
C GLU A 36 -2.20 14.64 2.44
N PHE A 37 -2.46 13.56 1.70
CA PHE A 37 -1.42 12.85 0.97
C PHE A 37 -0.95 13.71 -0.20
N THR A 38 0.35 13.89 -0.30
CA THR A 38 0.96 14.57 -1.44
C THR A 38 0.80 13.73 -2.71
N LYS A 39 0.93 14.38 -3.88
CA LYS A 39 0.87 13.68 -5.17
C LYS A 39 1.90 12.53 -5.27
N ALA A 40 3.13 12.77 -4.81
CA ALA A 40 4.18 11.76 -4.80
C ALA A 40 3.82 10.57 -3.90
N GLU A 41 3.24 10.83 -2.73
CA GLU A 41 2.75 9.75 -1.85
C GLU A 41 1.64 8.94 -2.53
N LEU A 42 0.71 9.59 -3.24
CA LEU A 42 -0.35 8.89 -3.98
C LEU A 42 0.20 8.02 -5.12
N GLU A 43 1.27 8.47 -5.79
CA GLU A 43 1.98 7.68 -6.80
C GLU A 43 2.65 6.44 -6.18
N ASP A 44 3.29 6.58 -5.02
CA ASP A 44 3.88 5.47 -4.27
C ASP A 44 2.82 4.47 -3.78
N ILE A 45 1.68 4.97 -3.31
CA ILE A 45 0.52 4.16 -2.92
C ILE A 45 0.01 3.34 -4.11
N ASN A 46 -0.17 3.98 -5.27
CA ASN A 46 -0.62 3.29 -6.48
C ASN A 46 0.38 2.23 -6.93
N LEU A 47 1.68 2.55 -6.91
CA LEU A 47 2.74 1.61 -7.24
C LEU A 47 2.73 0.39 -6.29
N GLY A 48 2.60 0.62 -4.98
CA GLY A 48 2.54 -0.47 -4.00
C GLY A 48 1.34 -1.37 -4.20
N LEU A 49 0.17 -0.79 -4.45
CA LEU A 49 -1.04 -1.55 -4.73
C LEU A 49 -0.90 -2.40 -6.01
N LYS A 50 -0.37 -1.81 -7.08
CA LYS A 50 -0.11 -2.51 -8.35
C LYS A 50 0.81 -3.71 -8.18
N MET A 51 1.84 -3.57 -7.35
CA MET A 51 2.79 -4.66 -7.09
C MET A 51 2.15 -5.78 -6.26
N ILE A 52 1.37 -5.47 -5.23
CA ILE A 52 0.64 -6.48 -4.44
C ILE A 52 -0.31 -7.29 -5.33
N LEU A 53 -1.09 -6.60 -6.16
CA LEU A 53 -2.06 -7.25 -7.04
C LEU A 53 -1.37 -8.13 -8.10
N ARG A 54 -0.24 -7.68 -8.65
CA ARG A 54 0.52 -8.44 -9.65
C ARG A 54 1.19 -9.68 -9.05
N MET A 55 1.72 -9.61 -7.83
CA MET A 55 2.45 -10.74 -7.23
C MET A 55 1.53 -11.85 -6.74
N ALA A 56 0.25 -11.56 -6.58
CA ALA A 56 -0.74 -12.55 -6.18
C ALA A 56 -1.52 -13.14 -7.38
N ASP A 57 -1.14 -12.86 -8.63
CA ASP A 57 -1.67 -13.55 -9.82
C ASP A 57 -0.91 -14.91 -9.98
N PRO A 58 -1.54 -16.08 -9.76
CA PRO A 58 -2.91 -16.42 -10.16
C PRO A 58 -3.95 -16.64 -9.04
N THR A 59 -3.61 -16.42 -7.77
CA THR A 59 -4.53 -16.62 -6.64
C THR A 59 -5.52 -15.47 -6.47
N VAL A 60 -5.25 -14.31 -7.07
CA VAL A 60 -6.13 -13.14 -7.02
C VAL A 60 -7.39 -13.32 -7.85
N ASP A 61 -8.49 -12.94 -7.24
CA ASP A 61 -9.79 -12.78 -7.89
C ASP A 61 -9.66 -11.93 -9.17
N LYS A 62 -9.93 -12.54 -10.34
CA LYS A 62 -9.87 -11.87 -11.65
C LYS A 62 -10.78 -10.63 -11.73
N ALA A 63 -11.83 -10.55 -10.90
CA ALA A 63 -12.67 -9.37 -10.79
C ALA A 63 -11.91 -8.19 -10.15
N LEU A 64 -11.11 -8.46 -9.10
CA LEU A 64 -10.30 -7.45 -8.42
C LEU A 64 -9.26 -6.84 -9.36
N LEU A 65 -8.55 -7.67 -10.14
CA LEU A 65 -7.58 -7.20 -11.13
C LEU A 65 -8.22 -6.37 -12.24
N ARG A 66 -9.41 -6.78 -12.69
CA ARG A 66 -10.16 -6.06 -13.73
C ARG A 66 -10.61 -4.69 -13.24
N GLU A 67 -11.12 -4.62 -12.02
CA GLU A 67 -11.53 -3.36 -11.40
C GLU A 67 -10.32 -2.44 -11.18
N PHE A 68 -9.20 -2.97 -10.68
CA PHE A 68 -7.98 -2.21 -10.51
C PHE A 68 -7.45 -1.67 -11.84
N LYS A 69 -7.42 -2.49 -12.90
CA LYS A 69 -6.94 -2.06 -14.22
C LYS A 69 -7.75 -0.89 -14.76
N ARG A 70 -9.08 -0.94 -14.63
CA ARG A 70 -9.97 0.16 -15.02
C ARG A 70 -9.68 1.44 -14.23
N VAL A 71 -9.32 1.31 -12.96
CA VAL A 71 -8.99 2.44 -12.08
C VAL A 71 -7.60 3.02 -12.39
N ASP A 72 -6.58 2.17 -12.58
CA ASP A 72 -5.21 2.57 -12.93
C ASP A 72 -5.16 3.32 -14.27
N GLU A 73 -5.96 2.88 -15.26
CA GLU A 73 -6.10 3.57 -16.56
C GLU A 73 -6.76 4.96 -16.44
N SER A 74 -7.57 5.17 -15.41
CA SER A 74 -8.31 6.44 -15.20
C SER A 74 -7.61 7.44 -14.27
N GLY A 75 -6.57 7.03 -13.56
CA GLY A 75 -5.71 7.90 -12.72
C GLY A 75 -6.35 8.54 -11.48
N GLU A 76 -7.68 8.54 -11.32
CA GLU A 76 -8.37 9.39 -10.34
C GLU A 76 -9.11 8.64 -9.21
N TYR A 77 -9.21 7.30 -9.26
CA TYR A 77 -10.19 6.58 -8.43
C TYR A 77 -9.60 5.57 -7.43
N ILE A 78 -8.31 5.65 -7.11
CA ILE A 78 -7.67 4.69 -6.18
C ILE A 78 -8.29 4.70 -4.78
N HIS A 79 -8.76 5.87 -4.30
CA HIS A 79 -9.50 6.00 -3.04
C HIS A 79 -10.75 5.09 -3.03
N TRP A 80 -11.56 5.13 -4.09
CA TRP A 80 -12.79 4.34 -4.19
C TRP A 80 -12.52 2.85 -4.35
N PHE A 81 -11.51 2.49 -5.14
CA PHE A 81 -11.09 1.10 -5.28
C PHE A 81 -10.67 0.52 -3.93
N LEU A 82 -9.80 1.21 -3.20
CA LEU A 82 -9.32 0.74 -1.90
C LEU A 82 -10.43 0.74 -0.85
N TYR A 83 -11.32 1.73 -0.84
CA TYR A 83 -12.47 1.74 0.06
C TYR A 83 -13.40 0.54 -0.17
N ASN A 84 -13.62 0.13 -1.42
CA ASN A 84 -14.49 -1.00 -1.74
C ASN A 84 -13.81 -2.37 -1.52
N ASN A 85 -12.49 -2.44 -1.75
CA ASN A 85 -11.76 -3.70 -1.80
C ASN A 85 -10.73 -3.91 -0.67
N TRP A 86 -10.70 -3.04 0.34
CA TRP A 86 -9.68 -3.05 1.40
C TRP A 86 -9.52 -4.43 2.05
N ARG A 87 -10.61 -5.18 2.28
CA ARG A 87 -10.55 -6.50 2.94
C ARG A 87 -9.69 -7.48 2.16
N LYS A 88 -9.90 -7.56 0.85
CA LYS A 88 -9.13 -8.43 -0.05
C LYS A 88 -7.68 -7.96 -0.11
N VAL A 89 -7.45 -6.64 -0.18
CA VAL A 89 -6.10 -6.06 -0.23
C VAL A 89 -5.32 -6.31 1.06
N VAL A 90 -5.94 -6.11 2.23
CA VAL A 90 -5.35 -6.41 3.54
C VAL A 90 -5.03 -7.89 3.68
N GLN A 91 -5.92 -8.77 3.22
CA GLN A 91 -5.68 -10.22 3.22
C GLN A 91 -4.46 -10.57 2.36
N LEU A 92 -4.37 -10.04 1.13
CA LEU A 92 -3.22 -10.27 0.25
C LEU A 92 -1.90 -9.77 0.89
N MET A 93 -1.91 -8.65 1.61
CA MET A 93 -0.73 -8.19 2.34
C MET A 93 -0.32 -9.13 3.48
N GLY A 94 -1.30 -9.78 4.13
CA GLY A 94 -1.06 -10.77 5.17
C GLY A 94 -0.56 -12.11 4.62
N ASP A 95 -1.12 -12.56 3.51
CA ASP A 95 -0.76 -13.82 2.84
C ASP A 95 0.64 -13.77 2.21
N TYR A 96 1.10 -12.57 1.84
CA TYR A 96 2.40 -12.32 1.23
C TYR A 96 3.24 -11.32 2.04
N PRO A 97 3.66 -11.68 3.28
CA PRO A 97 4.34 -10.76 4.18
C PRO A 97 5.72 -10.34 3.66
N TYR A 98 6.34 -11.11 2.77
CA TYR A 98 7.62 -10.76 2.15
C TYR A 98 7.57 -9.51 1.26
N LEU A 99 6.35 -9.09 0.86
CA LEU A 99 6.10 -7.81 0.19
C LEU A 99 6.33 -6.63 1.12
N THR A 100 6.17 -6.83 2.44
CA THR A 100 6.36 -5.81 3.49
C THR A 100 7.81 -5.72 3.99
N THR A 101 8.62 -6.77 3.82
CA THR A 101 9.99 -6.85 4.37
C THR A 101 11.10 -6.34 3.45
N ARG A 102 10.83 -6.05 2.16
CA ARG A 102 11.89 -5.61 1.24
C ARG A 102 12.48 -4.22 1.52
N PHE A 103 12.02 -3.51 2.56
CA PHE A 103 12.43 -2.12 2.84
C PHE A 103 12.89 -1.82 4.26
N LYS A 104 13.17 -2.85 5.07
CA LYS A 104 13.85 -2.69 6.36
C LYS A 104 15.38 -2.86 6.29
N GLY A 105 15.98 -2.43 5.18
CA GLY A 105 17.42 -2.19 5.06
C GLY A 105 17.56 -0.99 4.13
N THR A 106 17.74 0.24 4.60
CA THR A 106 19.03 0.72 5.11
C THR A 106 18.77 2.01 5.90
N SER A 107 18.64 1.95 7.21
CA SER A 107 18.63 3.13 8.08
C SER A 107 18.91 2.72 9.53
N ALA A 108 20.05 2.08 9.77
CA ALA A 108 20.69 2.02 11.09
C ALA A 108 22.09 1.41 10.95
N GLN A 109 23.03 2.15 10.36
CA GLN A 109 24.45 2.00 10.70
C GLN A 109 25.17 3.29 10.31
N GLY A 110 24.97 4.29 11.15
CA GLY A 110 25.75 5.52 11.18
C GLY A 110 26.15 5.80 12.62
N LEU A 111 27.41 5.46 12.92
CA LEU A 111 28.27 6.03 13.97
C LEU A 111 27.85 5.88 15.45
N SER A 112 28.58 5.02 16.17
CA SER A 112 29.48 5.49 17.25
C SER A 112 30.30 4.33 17.82
N SER A 113 31.59 4.34 17.53
CA SER A 113 32.62 3.87 18.46
C SER A 113 33.83 4.74 18.17
N GLN A 114 34.09 5.67 19.10
CA GLN A 114 35.39 6.33 19.27
C GLN A 114 36.40 5.33 19.82
#